data_AF-A0A3B9RXL0-F1
#
_entry.id   AF-A0A3B9RXL0-F1
#
_cell.length_a   1.000
_cell.length_b   1.000
_cell.length_c   1.000
_cell.angle_alpha   90.00
_cell.angle_beta   90.00
_cell.angle_gamma   90.00
#
_symmetry.space_group_name_H-M   'P 1'
#
loop_
_entity.id
_entity.type
_entity.pdbx_description
1 polymer ?
#
loop_
_entity_poly.entity_id
_entity_poly.type
_entity_poly.pdbx_seq_one_letter_code
_entity_poly.pdbx_strand_id
1 'polypeptide(L)'
;MSDAHTHPNYIKIWYWLLVLLAISVVGPMFEIPALTIITAFGIAIVKSYLVAAYFMHLKFEKAIIWFLLTLSIILLGVFFFGTAPDLMMTEGDQWIDC
;
A
#
# COMPACT_ATOMS: atom_id res chain seq x y z
N MET A 1 26.81 -17.81 28.44
CA MET A 1 26.96 -17.13 27.15
C MET A 1 25.62 -16.52 26.81
N SER A 2 25.53 -15.20 26.61
CA SER A 2 24.28 -14.55 26.21
C SER A 2 23.94 -14.98 24.78
N ASP A 3 22.88 -15.76 24.63
CA ASP A 3 22.31 -16.11 23.34
C ASP A 3 22.02 -14.83 22.55
N ALA A 4 22.80 -14.62 21.49
CA ALA A 4 22.58 -13.54 20.55
C ALA A 4 21.26 -13.82 19.83
N HIS A 5 20.17 -13.29 20.38
CA HIS A 5 18.86 -13.31 19.72
C HIS A 5 19.04 -12.62 18.36
N THR A 6 19.02 -13.41 17.28
CA THR A 6 19.10 -12.95 15.89
C THR A 6 17.85 -12.15 15.56
N HIS A 7 17.80 -10.90 16.02
CA HIS A 7 16.78 -9.96 15.62
C HIS A 7 16.92 -9.71 14.11
N PRO A 8 15.83 -9.80 13.34
CA PRO A 8 15.88 -9.46 11.92
C PRO A 8 16.40 -8.04 11.78
N ASN A 9 17.37 -7.84 10.88
CA ASN A 9 18.03 -6.55 10.73
C ASN A 9 17.11 -5.53 10.05
N TYR A 10 16.24 -4.87 10.83
CA TYR A 10 15.27 -3.87 10.39
C TYR A 10 15.92 -2.72 9.60
N ILE A 11 17.19 -2.40 9.90
CA ILE A 11 17.96 -1.37 9.18
C ILE A 11 18.15 -1.75 7.71
N LYS A 12 18.37 -3.03 7.40
CA LYS A 12 18.49 -3.50 5.99
C LYS A 12 17.18 -3.30 5.22
N ILE A 13 16.03 -3.61 5.84
CA ILE A 13 14.72 -3.44 5.20
C ILE A 13 14.42 -1.95 5.02
N TRP A 14 14.77 -1.11 6.00
CA TRP A 14 14.66 0.34 5.90
C TRP A 14 15.45 0.92 4.71
N TYR A 15 16.68 0.47 4.47
CA TYR A 15 17.43 0.88 3.29
C TYR A 15 16.75 0.47 1.98
N TRP A 16 16.18 -0.74 1.90
CA TRP A 16 15.37 -1.15 0.75
C TRP A 16 14.18 -0.22 0.51
N LEU A 17 13.46 0.16 1.57
CA LEU A 17 12.35 1.10 1.51
C LEU A 17 12.78 2.49 1.00
N LEU A 18 13.95 2.96 1.42
CA LEU A 18 14.52 4.23 0.97
C LEU A 18 14.89 4.18 -0.52
N VAL A 19 15.48 3.08 -0.98
CA VAL A 19 15.78 2.89 -2.41
C VAL A 19 14.49 2.87 -3.24
N LEU A 20 13.46 2.14 -2.79
CA LEU A 20 12.16 2.12 -3.47
C LEU A 20 11.51 3.51 -3.50
N LEU A 21 11.66 4.30 -2.44
CA LEU A 21 11.21 5.68 -2.40
C LEU A 21 11.93 6.55 -3.45
N ALA A 22 13.27 6.47 -3.51
CA ALA A 22 14.04 7.23 -4.47
C ALA A 22 13.63 6.91 -5.91
N ILE A 23 13.45 5.63 -6.23
CA ILE A 23 12.97 5.19 -7.56
C ILE A 23 11.57 5.75 -7.83
N SER A 24 10.67 5.74 -6.85
CA SER A 24 9.31 6.28 -7.02
C SER A 24 9.29 7.79 -7.27
N VAL A 25 10.27 8.54 -6.75
CA VAL A 25 10.38 10.00 -6.95
C VAL A 25 11.00 10.32 -8.31
N VAL A 26 11.97 9.52 -8.76
CA VAL A 26 12.67 9.74 -10.04
C VAL A 26 11.87 9.19 -11.23
N GLY A 27 11.09 8.12 -11.06
CA GLY A 27 10.29 7.49 -12.12
C GLY A 27 9.40 8.47 -12.91
N PRO A 28 8.63 9.36 -12.25
CA PRO A 28 7.83 10.39 -12.91
C PRO A 28 8.61 11.41 -13.75
N MET A 29 9.90 11.62 -13.50
CA MET A 29 10.72 12.61 -14.21
C MET A 29 11.03 12.21 -15.66
N PHE A 30 10.78 10.97 -16.04
CA PHE A 30 11.01 10.49 -17.41
C PHE A 30 9.85 10.81 -18.39
N GLU A 31 8.79 11.50 -17.94
CA GLU A 31 7.66 11.99 -18.76
C GLU A 31 6.93 10.94 -19.62
N ILE A 32 7.12 9.64 -19.35
CA ILE A 32 6.42 8.54 -20.06
C ILE A 32 5.23 8.07 -19.21
N PRO A 33 3.98 8.49 -19.53
CA PRO A 33 2.83 8.29 -18.64
C PRO A 33 2.49 6.81 -18.39
N ALA A 34 2.66 5.93 -19.37
CA ALA A 34 2.41 4.50 -19.16
C ALA A 34 3.44 3.86 -18.21
N LEU A 35 4.70 4.23 -18.36
CA LEU A 35 5.79 3.71 -17.54
C LEU A 35 5.66 4.19 -16.08
N THR A 36 5.27 5.45 -15.87
CA THR A 36 5.11 6.03 -14.53
C THR A 36 3.98 5.37 -13.76
N ILE A 37 2.85 5.07 -14.40
CA ILE A 37 1.73 4.34 -13.77
C ILE A 37 2.17 2.94 -13.35
N ILE A 38 2.76 2.16 -14.28
CA ILE A 38 3.16 0.77 -14.02
C ILE A 38 4.21 0.71 -12.90
N THR A 39 5.21 1.59 -12.95
CA THR A 39 6.26 1.66 -11.93
C THR A 39 5.71 2.12 -10.58
N ALA A 40 4.82 3.11 -10.54
CA ALA A 40 4.20 3.57 -9.31
C ALA A 40 3.39 2.46 -8.61
N PHE A 41 2.51 1.76 -9.33
CA PHE A 41 1.74 0.65 -8.77
C PHE A 41 2.62 -0.53 -8.37
N GLY A 42 3.61 -0.89 -9.21
CA GLY A 42 4.55 -1.97 -8.89
C GLY A 42 5.34 -1.69 -7.61
N ILE A 43 5.89 -0.48 -7.47
CA ILE A 43 6.62 -0.07 -6.27
C ILE A 43 5.68 -0.01 -5.05
N ALA A 44 4.45 0.48 -5.22
CA ALA A 44 3.48 0.55 -4.12
C ALA A 44 3.16 -0.84 -3.53
N ILE A 45 2.99 -1.87 -4.37
CA ILE A 45 2.74 -3.24 -3.94
C ILE A 45 3.95 -3.81 -3.17
N VAL A 46 5.15 -3.66 -3.72
CA VAL A 46 6.36 -4.19 -3.07
C VAL A 46 6.60 -3.47 -1.74
N LYS A 47 6.45 -2.14 -1.71
CA LYS A 47 6.63 -1.33 -0.51
C LYS A 47 5.67 -1.72 0.60
N SER A 48 4.38 -1.85 0.29
CA SER A 48 3.36 -2.22 1.28
C SER A 48 3.59 -3.64 1.80
N TYR A 49 4.01 -4.58 0.94
CA TYR A 49 4.36 -5.94 1.35
C TYR A 49 5.55 -5.97 2.31
N LEU A 50 6.64 -5.24 2.01
CA LEU A 50 7.81 -5.19 2.90
C LEU A 50 7.44 -4.62 4.29
N VAL A 51 6.60 -3.58 4.33
CA VAL A 51 6.14 -2.98 5.59
C VAL A 51 5.26 -3.97 6.37
N ALA A 52 4.29 -4.58 5.71
CA ALA A 52 3.39 -5.55 6.33
C ALA A 52 4.15 -6.78 6.87
N ALA A 53 5.05 -7.35 6.07
CA ALA A 53 5.78 -8.56 6.46
C ALA A 53 6.78 -8.31 7.61
N TYR A 54 7.52 -7.19 7.59
CA TYR A 54 8.65 -6.96 8.50
C TYR A 54 8.35 -5.97 9.63
N PHE A 55 7.71 -4.83 9.36
CA PHE A 55 7.45 -3.81 10.38
C PHE A 55 6.16 -4.08 11.18
N MET A 56 5.12 -4.62 10.54
CA MET A 56 3.92 -5.08 11.24
C MET A 56 4.10 -6.47 11.88
N HIS A 57 5.30 -7.05 11.80
CA HIS A 57 5.67 -8.36 12.35
C HIS A 57 4.84 -9.56 11.86
N LEU A 58 4.04 -9.39 10.79
CA LEU A 58 3.13 -10.41 10.28
C LEU A 58 3.83 -11.69 9.80
N LYS A 59 5.12 -11.63 9.47
CA LYS A 59 5.90 -12.80 9.07
C LYS A 59 6.16 -13.78 10.23
N PHE A 60 6.18 -13.28 11.46
CA PHE A 60 6.49 -14.09 12.66
C PHE A 60 5.25 -14.44 13.48
N GLU A 61 4.10 -13.89 13.08
CA GLU A 61 2.83 -14.00 13.77
C GLU A 61 1.93 -15.11 13.21
N LYS A 62 0.81 -15.36 13.90
CA LYS A 62 -0.15 -16.39 13.52
C LYS A 62 -0.88 -16.03 12.22
N ALA A 63 -1.19 -17.05 11.41
CA ALA A 63 -1.91 -16.89 10.13
C ALA A 63 -3.29 -16.20 10.27
N ILE A 64 -3.91 -16.25 11.45
CA ILE A 64 -5.17 -15.54 11.74
C ILE A 64 -5.04 -14.02 11.59
N ILE A 65 -3.87 -13.44 11.89
CA ILE A 65 -3.64 -12.00 11.78
C ILE A 65 -3.57 -11.58 10.31
N TRP A 66 -2.96 -12.42 9.45
CA TRP A 66 -3.01 -12.25 7.99
C TRP A 66 -4.43 -12.28 7.46
N PHE A 67 -5.26 -13.21 7.96
CA PHE A 67 -6.67 -13.29 7.57
C PHE A 67 -7.44 -12.04 7.97
N LEU A 68 -7.26 -11.55 9.21
CA LEU A 68 -7.93 -10.35 9.71
C LEU A 68 -7.54 -9.09 8.92
N LEU A 69 -6.25 -8.94 8.58
CA LEU A 69 -5.80 -7.83 7.74
C LEU A 69 -6.35 -7.92 6.31
N THR A 70 -6.40 -9.11 5.74
CA THR A 70 -6.98 -9.30 4.40
C THR A 70 -8.48 -8.99 4.41
N LEU A 71 -9.19 -9.41 5.47
CA LEU A 71 -10.61 -9.13 5.66
C LEU A 71 -10.87 -7.62 5.77
N SER A 72 -10.03 -6.86 6.49
CA SER A 72 -10.22 -5.40 6.61
C SER A 72 -10.01 -4.68 5.28
N ILE A 73 -9.02 -5.11 4.47
CA ILE A 73 -8.81 -4.57 3.11
C ILE A 73 -10.00 -4.91 2.19
N ILE A 74 -10.53 -6.13 2.28
CA ILE A 74 -11.71 -6.53 1.49
C ILE A 74 -12.92 -5.68 1.89
N LEU A 75 -13.16 -5.50 3.19
CA LEU A 75 -14.27 -4.71 3.69
C LEU A 75 -14.14 -3.24 3.26
N LEU A 76 -12.94 -2.68 3.33
CA LEU A 76 -12.64 -1.35 2.80
C LEU A 76 -12.96 -1.27 1.30
N GLY A 77 -12.56 -2.28 0.53
CA GLY A 77 -12.87 -2.36 -0.89
C GLY A 77 -14.38 -2.40 -1.16
N VAL A 78 -15.11 -3.29 -0.48
CA VAL A 78 -16.57 -3.39 -0.61
C VAL A 78 -17.26 -2.07 -0.24
N PHE A 79 -16.82 -1.42 0.84
CA PHE A 79 -17.34 -0.12 1.24
C PHE A 79 -17.07 0.97 0.21
N PHE A 80 -15.84 1.04 -0.30
CA PHE A 80 -15.45 2.02 -1.32
C PHE A 80 -16.24 1.82 -2.60
N PHE A 81 -16.28 0.60 -3.15
CA PHE A 81 -17.02 0.33 -4.39
C PHE A 81 -18.54 0.41 -4.21
N GLY A 82 -19.06 0.10 -3.03
CA GLY A 82 -20.48 0.22 -2.73
C GLY A 82 -20.96 1.68 -2.63
N THR A 83 -20.12 2.58 -2.12
CA THR A 83 -20.43 4.01 -1.97
C THR A 83 -19.97 4.85 -3.17
N ALA A 84 -19.01 4.36 -3.96
CA ALA A 84 -18.52 5.05 -5.15
C ALA A 84 -19.61 5.49 -6.14
N PRO A 85 -20.59 4.64 -6.55
CA PRO A 85 -21.62 5.08 -7.50
C PRO A 85 -22.53 6.18 -6.92
N ASP A 86 -22.76 6.16 -5.61
CA ASP A 86 -23.58 7.16 -4.91
C ASP A 86 -22.86 8.53 -4.85
N LEU A 87 -21.56 8.52 -4.55
CA LEU A 87 -20.75 9.74 -4.45
C LEU A 87 -20.28 10.31 -5.80
N MET A 88 -20.10 9.46 -6.81
CA MET A 88 -19.56 9.88 -8.12
C MET A 88 -20.66 10.25 -9.13
N MET A 89 -21.94 10.23 -8.73
CA MET A 89 -23.06 10.66 -9.56
C MET A 89 -23.13 12.19 -9.63
N THR A 90 -22.65 12.77 -10.74
CA THR A 90 -22.69 14.23 -11.00
C THR A 90 -24.08 14.75 -11.38
N GLU A 91 -25.09 13.89 -11.53
CA GLU A 91 -26.45 14.27 -11.94
C GLU A 91 -27.18 15.15 -10.90
N GLY A 92 -26.73 15.16 -9.64
CA GLY A 92 -27.30 15.98 -8.56
C GLY A 92 -26.79 17.43 -8.47
N ASP A 93 -25.82 17.83 -9.28
CA ASP A 93 -25.20 19.18 -9.20
C ASP A 93 -25.97 20.27 -9.97
N GLN A 94 -27.08 19.92 -10.63
CA GLN A 94 -27.91 20.84 -11.41
C GLN A 94 -29.08 21.40 -10.59
N TRP A 95 -28.81 22.00 -9.43
CA TRP A 95 -29.80 22.79 -8.69
C TRP A 95 -30.07 24.08 -9.48
N ILE A 96 -31.07 24.04 -10.35
CA ILE A 96 -31.65 25.24 -10.94
C ILE A 96 -32.47 25.95 -9.85
N ASP A 97 -31.88 26.99 -9.25
CA ASP A 97 -32.63 27.93 -8.42
C ASP A 97 -33.65 28.65 -9.31
N CYS A 98 -34.93 28.44 -9.01
CA CYS A 98 -36.07 29.11 -9.64
C CYS A 98 -36.17 30.58 -9.22
#